data_AF-A0A8T1K3L2-F1
#
_entry.id   AF-A0A8T1K3L2-F1
#
_cell.length_a   1.000
_cell.length_b   1.000
_cell.length_c   1.000
_cell.angle_alpha   90.00
_cell.angle_beta   90.00
_cell.angle_gamma   90.00
#
_symmetry.space_group_name_H-M   'P 1'
#
loop_
_entity.id
_entity.type
_entity.pdbx_description
1 polymer ?
#
loop_
_entity_poly.entity_id
_entity_poly.type
_entity_poly.pdbx_seq_one_letter_code
_entity_poly.pdbx_strand_id
1 'polypeptide(L)'
;MAYRTAQEKMLIVHAHIYFLAEAQQRLDPPGRAVRERVAKSLAVSESMVARVLAAYNVHSEEAFAVPADAHQGQRSKITASLLWKS
;
A
#
# COMPACT_ATOMS: atom_id res chain seq x y z
N MET A 1 8.85 10.44 -12.89
CA MET A 1 8.50 9.58 -11.74
C MET A 1 7.08 9.12 -11.92
N ALA A 2 6.81 7.81 -11.93
CA ALA A 2 5.43 7.33 -11.99
C ALA A 2 4.71 7.66 -10.66
N TYR A 3 3.55 8.31 -10.76
CA TYR A 3 2.68 8.54 -9.60
C TYR A 3 2.12 7.19 -9.15
N ARG A 4 2.27 6.86 -7.86
CA ARG A 4 1.75 5.63 -7.27
C ARG A 4 0.36 5.88 -6.69
N THR A 5 -0.53 4.91 -6.86
CA THR A 5 -1.86 4.94 -6.26
C THR A 5 -1.77 4.89 -4.73
N ALA A 6 -2.82 5.33 -4.03
CA ALA A 6 -2.90 5.22 -2.59
C ALA A 6 -2.75 3.75 -2.12
N GLN A 7 -3.33 2.80 -2.87
CA GLN A 7 -3.21 1.37 -2.61
C GLN A 7 -1.76 0.86 -2.73
N GLU A 8 -1.03 1.26 -3.79
CA GLU A 8 0.38 0.89 -3.95
C GLU A 8 1.25 1.45 -2.81
N LYS A 9 0.98 2.68 -2.36
CA LYS A 9 1.68 3.29 -1.22
C LYS A 9 1.39 2.54 0.08
N MET A 10 0.14 2.14 0.31
CA MET A 10 -0.24 1.34 1.48
C MET A 10 0.40 -0.04 1.48
N LEU A 11 0.53 -0.70 0.32
CA LEU A 11 1.22 -1.98 0.22
C LEU A 11 2.69 -1.87 0.64
N ILE A 12 3.37 -0.77 0.27
CA ILE A 12 4.74 -0.48 0.70
C ILE A 12 4.81 -0.31 2.24
N VAL A 13 3.87 0.42 2.84
CA VAL A 13 3.81 0.62 4.30
C VAL A 13 3.60 -0.70 5.03
N HIS A 14 2.61 -1.49 4.62
CA HIS A 14 2.33 -2.79 5.24
C HIS A 14 3.50 -3.77 5.11
N ALA A 15 4.12 -3.84 3.93
CA ALA A 15 5.31 -4.66 3.74
C ALA A 15 6.45 -4.20 4.67
N HIS A 16 6.65 -2.90 4.83
CA HIS A 16 7.66 -2.37 5.74
C HIS A 16 7.40 -2.76 7.20
N ILE A 17 6.16 -2.63 7.67
CA ILE A 17 5.77 -3.01 9.05
C ILE A 17 6.02 -4.52 9.27
N TYR A 18 5.62 -5.35 8.30
CA TYR A 18 5.85 -6.80 8.35
C TYR A 18 7.34 -7.14 8.45
N PHE A 19 8.16 -6.65 7.52
CA PHE A 19 9.60 -6.94 7.51
C PHE A 19 10.34 -6.35 8.72
N LEU A 20 9.86 -5.24 9.26
CA LEU A 20 10.37 -4.64 10.49
C LEU A 20 10.09 -5.57 11.70
N ALA A 21 8.88 -6.12 11.80
CA ALA A 21 8.54 -7.09 12.83
C ALA A 21 9.38 -8.38 12.71
N GLU A 22 9.60 -8.90 11.49
CA GLU A 22 10.48 -10.05 11.27
C GLU A 22 11.93 -9.77 11.69
N ALA A 23 12.45 -8.58 11.39
CA ALA A 23 13.79 -8.16 11.80
C ALA A 23 13.92 -8.09 13.33
N GLN A 24 12.89 -7.57 14.01
CA GLN A 24 12.85 -7.53 15.48
C GLN A 24 12.81 -8.93 16.10
N GLN A 25 12.12 -9.87 15.45
CA GLN A 25 12.06 -11.27 15.89
C GLN A 25 13.32 -12.07 15.56
N ARG A 26 14.35 -11.44 14.96
CA ARG A 26 15.59 -12.09 14.48
C ARG A 26 15.34 -13.28 13.54
N LEU A 27 14.17 -13.32 12.91
CA LEU A 27 13.85 -14.27 11.83
C LEU A 27 14.55 -13.89 10.52
N ASP A 28 15.04 -12.66 10.46
CA ASP A 28 15.69 -12.08 9.29
C ASP A 28 17.17 -12.51 9.17
N PRO A 29 17.63 -12.90 7.97
CA PRO A 29 19.05 -13.09 7.70
C PRO A 29 19.85 -11.82 8.07
N PRO A 30 20.94 -11.95 8.86
CA PRO A 30 21.74 -10.80 9.23
C PRO A 30 22.33 -10.11 8.00
N GLY A 31 22.23 -8.78 7.98
CA GLY A 31 22.90 -7.92 6.99
C GLY A 31 22.05 -7.36 5.86
N ARG A 32 20.72 -7.58 5.82
CA ARG A 32 19.84 -6.88 4.87
C ARG A 32 19.01 -5.79 5.53
N ALA A 33 18.99 -4.61 4.92
CA ALA A 33 18.14 -3.52 5.37
C ALA A 33 16.66 -3.83 5.07
N VAL A 34 15.76 -3.54 6.03
CA VAL A 34 14.29 -3.72 5.87
C VAL A 34 13.78 -3.06 4.58
N ARG A 35 14.26 -1.85 4.28
CA ARG A 35 13.86 -1.09 3.08
C ARG A 35 14.30 -1.75 1.78
N GLU A 36 15.49 -2.36 1.75
CA GLU A 36 15.98 -3.11 0.60
C GLU A 36 15.12 -4.35 0.33
N ARG A 37 14.68 -5.04 1.38
CA ARG A 37 13.78 -6.20 1.27
C ARG A 37 12.42 -5.80 0.70
N VAL A 38 11.80 -4.75 1.23
CA VAL A 38 10.54 -4.20 0.70
C VAL A 38 10.69 -3.83 -0.78
N ALA A 39 11.78 -3.14 -1.13
CA ALA A 39 12.08 -2.71 -2.50
C ALA A 39 12.18 -3.91 -3.46
N LYS A 40 12.90 -4.96 -3.07
CA LYS A 40 13.04 -6.20 -3.83
C LYS A 40 11.71 -6.93 -3.97
N SER A 41 10.95 -7.10 -2.89
CA SER A 41 9.68 -7.84 -2.89
C SER A 41 8.60 -7.18 -3.74
N LEU A 42 8.59 -5.84 -3.81
CA LEU A 42 7.58 -5.09 -4.56
C LEU A 42 8.09 -4.60 -5.92
N ALA A 43 9.30 -4.97 -6.33
CA ALA A 43 9.95 -4.49 -7.55
C ALA A 43 9.94 -2.95 -7.69
N VAL A 44 10.21 -2.24 -6.59
CA VAL A 44 10.32 -0.77 -6.55
C VAL A 44 11.72 -0.35 -6.12
N SER A 45 12.10 0.90 -6.37
CA SER A 45 13.37 1.44 -5.86
C SER A 45 13.31 1.68 -4.35
N GLU A 46 14.42 1.48 -3.64
CA GLU A 46 14.52 1.79 -2.20
C GLU A 46 14.21 3.27 -1.89
N SER A 47 14.58 4.20 -2.79
CA SER A 47 14.23 5.63 -2.65
C SER A 47 12.71 5.88 -2.65
N MET A 48 11.94 5.05 -3.34
CA MET A 48 10.48 5.12 -3.35
C MET A 48 9.93 4.70 -1.99
N VAL A 49 10.44 3.59 -1.46
CA VAL A 49 10.09 3.11 -0.11
C VAL A 49 10.37 4.20 0.92
N ALA A 50 11.56 4.80 0.89
CA ALA A 50 11.94 5.88 1.80
C ALA A 50 10.99 7.08 1.73
N ARG A 51 10.63 7.55 0.53
CA ARG A 51 9.69 8.67 0.36
C ARG A 51 8.28 8.35 0.85
N VAL A 52 7.78 7.14 0.57
CA VAL A 52 6.44 6.71 1.02
C VAL A 52 6.39 6.61 2.54
N LEU A 53 7.42 6.03 3.17
CA LEU A 53 7.50 5.95 4.63
C LEU A 53 7.64 7.33 5.29
N ALA A 54 8.43 8.24 4.70
CA ALA A 54 8.52 9.61 5.17
C ALA A 54 7.16 10.31 5.11
N ALA A 55 6.43 10.17 4.01
CA ALA A 55 5.10 10.75 3.87
C ALA A 55 4.08 10.11 4.84
N TYR A 56 4.15 8.80 5.06
CA TYR A 56 3.30 8.07 6.01
C TYR A 56 3.51 8.57 7.44
N ASN A 57 4.75 8.74 7.86
CA ASN A 57 5.09 9.23 9.20
C ASN A 57 4.62 10.67 9.45
N VAL A 58 4.44 11.48 8.41
CA VAL A 58 3.96 12.86 8.51
C VAL A 58 2.44 12.94 8.54
N HIS A 59 1.75 12.09 7.76
CA HIS A 59 0.32 12.25 7.49
C HIS A 59 -0.58 11.15 8.06
N SER A 60 -0.02 10.09 8.67
CA SER A 60 -0.73 8.95 9.25
C SER A 60 -1.59 8.16 8.23
N GLU A 61 -2.16 7.03 8.64
CA GLU A 61 -2.89 6.08 7.79
C GLU A 61 -4.06 6.71 7.02
N GLU A 62 -4.76 7.66 7.63
CA GLU A 62 -5.95 8.32 7.07
C GLU A 62 -5.67 9.06 5.76
N ALA A 63 -4.46 9.60 5.58
CA ALA A 63 -4.04 10.28 4.36
C ALA A 63 -3.74 9.33 3.19
N PHE A 64 -3.61 8.03 3.47
CA PHE A 64 -3.34 6.98 2.49
C PHE A 64 -4.52 6.03 2.31
N ALA A 65 -5.60 6.21 3.08
CA ALA A 65 -6.80 5.41 2.97
C ALA A 65 -7.42 5.55 1.58
N VAL A 66 -7.63 4.41 0.92
CA VAL A 66 -8.45 4.34 -0.30
C VAL A 66 -9.90 4.39 0.15
N PRO A 67 -10.75 5.31 -0.37
CA PRO A 67 -12.16 5.33 -0.02
C PRO A 67 -12.79 3.97 -0.33
N ALA A 68 -13.43 3.35 0.66
CA ALA A 68 -14.08 2.05 0.53
C ALA A 68 -15.11 2.01 -0.62
N ASP A 69 -15.64 3.19 -0.99
CA ASP A 69 -16.67 3.37 -2.02
C ASP A 69 -16.21 3.19 -3.47
N ALA A 70 -14.90 3.08 -3.74
CA ALA A 70 -14.41 2.88 -5.11
C ALA A 70 -14.91 1.57 -5.74
N HIS A 71 -15.31 0.59 -4.93
CA HIS A 71 -15.88 -0.67 -5.40
C HIS A 71 -17.42 -0.72 -5.38
N GLN A 72 -18.10 0.17 -4.64
CA GLN A 72 -19.57 0.16 -4.52
C GLN A 72 -20.27 0.90 -5.66
N GLY A 73 -19.63 1.93 -6.23
CA GLY A 73 -20.21 2.74 -7.31
C GLY A 73 -20.45 1.99 -8.63
N GLN A 74 -19.77 0.87 -8.87
CA GLN A 74 -19.97 0.06 -10.09
C GLN A 74 -21.09 -0.98 -9.93
N ARG A 75 -21.26 -1.54 -8.72
CA ARG A 75 -22.33 -2.50 -8.43
C ARG A 75 -23.72 -1.85 -8.45
N SER A 76 -23.84 -0.63 -7.92
CA SER A 76 -25.12 0.09 -7.90
C SER A 76 -25.63 0.48 -9.30
N LYS A 77 -24.73 0.73 -10.26
CA LYS A 77 -25.11 1.06 -11.64
C LYS A 77 -25.70 -0.13 -12.39
N ILE A 78 -25.16 -1.32 -12.18
CA ILE A 78 -25.66 -2.55 -12.83
C ILE A 78 -27.07 -2.86 -12.31
N THR A 79 -27.28 -2.82 -11.00
CA THR A 79 -28.60 -3.09 -10.40
C THR A 79 -29.64 -2.04 -10.79
N ALA A 80 -29.28 -0.76 -10.82
CA ALA A 80 -30.20 0.31 -11.26
C ALA A 80 -30.57 0.19 -12.76
N SER A 81 -29.63 -0.21 -13.62
CA SER A 81 -29.90 -0.40 -15.05
C SER A 81 -30.83 -1.58 -15.35
N LEU A 82 -30.86 -2.59 -14.47
CA LEU A 82 -31.75 -3.75 -14.59
C LEU A 82 -33.17 -3.43 -14.11
N LEU A 83 -33.31 -2.55 -13.10
CA LEU A 83 -34.60 -2.19 -12.52
C LEU A 83 -35.44 -1.22 -13.38
N TRP A 84 -34.79 -0.34 -14.16
CA TRP A 84 -35.50 0.59 -15.05
C TRP A 84 -36.09 -0.09 -16.30
N LYS A 85 -35.69 -1.33 -16.58
CA LYS A 85 -35.99 -2.05 -17.83
C LYS A 85 -37.17 -3.02 -17.71
N SER A 86 -37.90 -3.01 -16.60
CA SER A 86 -39.14 -3.78 -16.35
C SER A 86 -40.39 -2.90 -16.41
#